data_AF-A0A2R5F1I0-F1
#
_entry.id   AF-A0A2R5F1I0-F1
#
_cell.length_a   1.000
_cell.length_b   1.000
_cell.length_c   1.000
_cell.angle_alpha   90.00
_cell.angle_beta   90.00
_cell.angle_gamma   90.00
#
_symmetry.space_group_name_H-M   'P 1'
#
loop_
_entity.id
_entity.type
_entity.pdbx_description
1 polymer ?
#
loop_
_entity_poly.entity_id
_entity_poly.type
_entity_poly.pdbx_seq_one_letter_code
_entity_poly.pdbx_strand_id
1 'polypeptide(L)'
;MVGIALRFIPTIFEEAERIWKAQLSRGLDLTGKPLKQRARLILSLMVPVMAGAFRRAIELADSMEARGYRLGAPRSAIHTLSWKARDTVFLLLFLVPLASVVVISIN
;
A
#
# COMPACT_ATOMS: atom_id res chain seq x y z
N MET A 1 -5.65 1.34 -9.56
CA MET A 1 -6.23 1.57 -8.23
C MET A 1 -5.26 1.24 -7.11
N VAL A 2 -4.47 0.15 -7.21
CA VAL A 2 -3.39 -0.17 -6.26
C VAL A 2 -2.44 1.00 -5.97
N GLY A 3 -2.14 1.84 -6.97
CA GLY A 3 -1.28 3.02 -6.79
C GLY A 3 -1.77 4.04 -5.75
N ILE A 4 -3.08 4.12 -5.48
CA ILE A 4 -3.62 4.95 -4.40
C ILE A 4 -3.17 4.37 -3.06
N ALA A 5 -3.38 3.08 -2.83
CA ALA A 5 -2.93 2.41 -1.60
C ALA A 5 -1.43 2.58 -1.36
N LEU A 6 -0.60 2.36 -2.38
CA LEU A 6 0.86 2.52 -2.27
C LEU A 6 1.28 3.94 -1.88
N ARG A 7 0.57 4.97 -2.35
CA ARG A 7 0.84 6.36 -1.98
C ARG A 7 0.39 6.69 -0.55
N PHE A 8 -0.70 6.10 -0.08
CA PHE A 8 -1.26 6.40 1.25
C PHE A 8 -0.63 5.59 2.38
N ILE A 9 -0.01 4.44 2.11
CA ILE A 9 0.67 3.61 3.14
C ILE A 9 1.66 4.44 3.96
N PRO A 10 2.62 5.19 3.37
CA PRO A 10 3.57 5.99 4.15
C PRO A 10 2.87 7.04 5.02
N THR A 11 1.89 7.76 4.46
CA THR A 11 1.17 8.82 5.16
C THR A 11 0.33 8.30 6.33
N ILE A 12 -0.32 7.14 6.17
CA ILE A 12 -1.08 6.49 7.24
C ILE A 12 -0.12 6.03 8.35
N PHE A 13 1.06 5.51 7.99
CA PHE A 13 2.06 5.07 8.96
C PHE A 13 2.60 6.23 9.80
N GLU A 14 2.95 7.36 9.16
CA GLU A 14 3.38 8.58 9.85
C GLU A 14 2.32 9.13 10.81
N GLU A 15 1.04 9.09 10.41
CA GLU A 15 -0.05 9.52 11.27
C GLU A 15 -0.27 8.57 12.44
N ALA A 16 -0.21 7.25 12.21
CA ALA A 16 -0.27 6.26 13.28
C ALA A 16 0.87 6.47 14.28
N GLU A 17 2.08 6.77 13.82
CA GLU A 17 3.22 7.07 14.70
C GLU A 17 3.02 8.37 15.50
N ARG A 18 2.48 9.43 14.88
CA ARG A 18 2.13 10.66 15.60
C ARG A 18 1.08 10.42 16.67
N ILE A 19 0.01 9.69 16.33
CA ILE A 19 -1.05 9.38 17.28
C ILE A 19 -0.48 8.51 18.41
N TRP A 20 0.37 7.53 18.09
CA TRP A 20 1.05 6.72 19.08
C TRP A 20 1.85 7.56 20.08
N LYS A 21 2.71 8.45 19.58
CA LYS A 21 3.50 9.37 20.42
C LYS A 21 2.59 10.28 21.26
N ALA A 22 1.52 10.82 20.68
CA ALA A 22 0.56 11.65 21.41
C ALA A 22 -0.17 10.88 22.52
N GLN A 23 -0.50 9.60 22.30
CA GLN A 23 -1.11 8.75 23.31
C GLN A 23 -0.13 8.42 24.44
N LEU A 24 1.14 8.12 24.12
CA LEU A 24 2.19 7.95 25.13
C LEU A 24 2.34 9.21 26.01
N SER A 25 2.34 10.40 25.40
CA SER A 25 2.38 11.68 26.13
C SER A 25 1.14 11.91 27.03
N ARG A 26 0.01 11.28 26.71
CA ARG A 26 -1.21 11.31 27.53
C ARG A 26 -1.20 10.27 28.67
N GLY A 27 -0.09 9.58 28.88
CA GLY A 27 0.06 8.59 29.96
C GLY A 27 -0.39 7.19 29.59
N LEU A 28 -0.46 6.86 28.29
CA LEU A 28 -0.76 5.51 27.85
C LEU A 28 0.42 4.57 28.15
N ASP A 29 0.32 3.78 29.22
CA ASP A 29 1.30 2.75 29.58
C ASP A 29 0.80 1.35 29.20
N LEU A 30 1.65 0.57 28.55
CA LEU A 30 1.37 -0.79 28.04
C LEU A 30 2.00 -1.87 28.92
N THR A 31 2.87 -1.47 29.85
CA THR A 31 3.70 -2.35 30.66
C THR A 31 2.83 -3.04 31.71
N GLY A 32 2.94 -4.37 31.82
CA GLY A 32 2.25 -5.15 32.85
C GLY A 32 0.71 -5.26 32.75
N LYS A 33 0.06 -4.73 31.71
CA LYS A 33 -1.42 -4.75 31.61
C LYS A 33 -1.98 -6.07 31.02
N PRO A 34 -3.15 -6.55 31.50
CA PRO A 34 -3.82 -7.75 30.98
C PRO A 34 -4.31 -7.57 29.53
N LEU A 35 -4.49 -8.69 28.82
CA LEU A 35 -4.85 -8.73 27.39
C LEU A 35 -6.07 -7.84 27.04
N LYS A 36 -7.09 -7.83 27.91
CA LYS A 36 -8.31 -7.02 27.74
C LYS A 36 -8.04 -5.51 27.77
N GLN A 37 -7.11 -5.06 28.61
CA GLN A 37 -6.69 -3.66 28.63
C GLN A 37 -5.87 -3.33 27.38
N ARG A 38 -4.95 -4.21 26.94
CA ARG A 38 -4.17 -4.01 25.70
C ARG A 38 -5.07 -3.86 24.47
N ALA A 39 -6.11 -4.67 24.34
CA ALA A 39 -7.06 -4.56 23.23
C ALA A 39 -7.78 -3.20 23.20
N ARG A 40 -8.19 -2.69 24.37
CA ARG A 40 -8.82 -1.36 24.48
C ARG A 40 -7.87 -0.22 24.11
N LEU A 41 -6.57 -0.39 24.37
CA LEU A 41 -5.54 0.58 24.00
C LEU A 41 -5.26 0.56 22.49
N ILE A 42 -5.26 -0.61 21.85
CA ILE A 42 -5.16 -0.73 20.38
C ILE A 42 -6.35 -0.03 19.70
N LEU A 43 -7.57 -0.20 20.24
CA LEU A 43 -8.76 0.50 19.73
C LEU A 43 -8.60 2.04 19.80
N SER A 44 -7.99 2.56 20.86
CA SER A 44 -7.71 4.01 21.02
C SER A 44 -6.78 4.56 19.93
N LEU A 45 -5.88 3.73 19.38
CA LEU A 45 -5.03 4.07 18.25
C LEU A 45 -5.76 3.87 16.91
N MET A 46 -6.45 2.75 16.73
CA MET A 46 -7.10 2.38 15.47
C MET A 46 -8.21 3.35 15.09
N VAL A 47 -9.06 3.76 16.04
CA VAL A 47 -10.22 4.61 15.74
C VAL A 47 -9.79 5.95 15.11
N PRO A 48 -8.84 6.72 15.69
CA PRO A 48 -8.35 7.95 15.08
C PRO A 48 -7.67 7.74 13.72
N VAL A 49 -6.82 6.71 13.58
CA VAL A 49 -6.14 6.42 12.29
C VAL A 49 -7.16 6.11 11.19
N MET A 50 -8.16 5.29 11.49
CA MET A 50 -9.22 4.94 10.54
C MET A 50 -10.09 6.16 10.20
N ALA A 51 -10.45 6.98 11.18
CA ALA A 51 -11.19 8.22 10.94
C ALA A 51 -10.42 9.18 10.02
N GLY A 52 -9.10 9.33 10.21
CA GLY A 52 -8.22 10.10 9.33
C GLY A 52 -8.09 9.50 7.93
N ALA A 53 -8.01 8.17 7.83
CA ALA A 53 -8.01 7.48 6.53
C ALA A 53 -9.32 7.70 5.75
N PHE A 54 -10.48 7.59 6.40
CA PHE A 54 -11.77 7.86 5.75
C PHE A 54 -11.93 9.31 5.31
N ARG A 55 -11.54 10.27 6.15
CA ARG A 55 -11.57 11.69 5.79
C ARG A 55 -10.75 11.96 4.52
N ARG A 56 -9.52 11.45 4.46
CA ARG A 56 -8.68 11.57 3.26
C ARG A 56 -9.26 10.85 2.06
N ALA A 57 -9.93 9.71 2.25
CA ALA A 57 -10.57 9.00 1.14
C ALA A 57 -11.69 9.84 0.51
N ILE A 58 -12.50 10.52 1.33
CA ILE A 58 -13.56 11.42 0.87
C ILE A 58 -12.96 12.64 0.17
N GLU A 59 -12.00 13.33 0.81
CA GLU A 59 -11.32 14.49 0.21
C GLU A 59 -10.63 14.13 -1.12
N LEU A 60 -10.03 12.94 -1.20
CA LEU A 60 -9.46 12.42 -2.42
C LEU A 60 -10.52 12.20 -3.49
N ALA A 61 -11.64 11.56 -3.15
CA ALA A 61 -12.73 11.31 -4.08
C ALA A 61 -13.28 12.63 -4.66
N ASP A 62 -13.56 13.61 -3.80
CA ASP A 62 -14.04 14.94 -4.19
C ASP A 62 -13.02 15.63 -5.10
N SER A 63 -11.72 15.57 -4.75
CA SER A 63 -10.66 16.15 -5.57
C SER A 63 -10.50 15.45 -6.93
N MET A 64 -10.76 14.15 -6.99
CA MET A 64 -10.71 13.35 -8.21
C MET A 64 -11.89 13.74 -9.12
N GLU A 65 -13.09 13.85 -8.57
CA GLU A 65 -14.28 14.28 -9.30
C GLU A 65 -14.13 15.71 -9.83
N ALA A 66 -13.63 16.66 -9.02
CA ALA A 66 -13.36 18.03 -9.45
C ALA A 66 -12.35 18.12 -10.59
N ARG A 67 -11.41 17.17 -10.70
CA ARG A 67 -10.45 17.06 -11.81
C ARG A 67 -11.04 16.35 -13.05
N GLY A 68 -12.33 16.01 -13.02
CA GLY A 68 -13.01 15.32 -14.11
C GLY A 68 -12.71 13.81 -14.15
N TYR A 69 -12.25 13.20 -13.05
CA TYR A 69 -12.04 11.76 -13.00
C TYR A 69 -13.40 11.02 -13.03
N ARG A 70 -13.70 10.39 -14.16
CA ARG A 70 -14.94 9.61 -14.36
C ARG A 70 -14.65 8.12 -14.20
N LEU A 71 -15.41 7.44 -13.33
CA LEU A 71 -15.35 5.99 -13.23
C LEU A 71 -15.87 5.34 -14.53
N GLY A 72 -15.17 4.33 -15.03
CA GLY A 72 -15.59 3.57 -16.22
C GLY A 72 -15.32 4.25 -17.57
N ALA A 73 -14.93 5.53 -17.59
CA ALA A 73 -14.56 6.21 -18.83
C ALA A 73 -13.17 5.75 -19.34
N PRO A 74 -12.95 5.72 -20.67
CA PRO A 74 -11.62 5.49 -21.22
C PRO A 74 -10.67 6.60 -20.74
N ARG A 75 -9.47 6.19 -20.33
CA ARG A 75 -8.45 7.09 -19.77
C ARG A 75 -7.08 6.76 -20.37
N SER A 76 -6.27 7.79 -20.57
CA SER A 76 -4.86 7.60 -20.93
C SER A 76 -4.03 7.25 -19.68
N ALA A 77 -2.90 6.58 -19.89
CA ALA A 77 -1.93 6.28 -18.85
C ALA A 77 -0.70 7.18 -19.04
N ILE A 78 -0.32 7.90 -17.98
CA ILE A 78 0.89 8.74 -18.00
C ILE A 78 2.15 7.87 -17.98
N HIS A 79 2.12 6.75 -17.24
CA HIS A 79 3.21 5.80 -17.14
C HIS A 79 2.84 4.54 -17.92
N THR A 80 3.40 4.42 -19.12
CA THR A 80 3.28 3.23 -19.96
C THR A 80 4.57 2.42 -19.90
N LEU A 81 4.45 1.10 -19.74
CA LEU A 81 5.58 0.19 -19.83
C LEU A 81 5.92 -0.02 -21.31
N SER A 82 7.10 0.48 -21.72
CA SER A 82 7.65 0.25 -23.06
C SER A 82 8.60 -0.93 -23.02
N TRP A 83 8.44 -1.89 -23.93
CA TRP A 83 9.39 -2.99 -24.09
C TRP A 83 10.78 -2.47 -24.45
N LYS A 84 11.81 -2.95 -23.77
CA LYS A 84 13.21 -2.59 -24.02
C LYS A 84 14.02 -3.84 -24.36
N ALA A 85 15.13 -3.66 -25.06
CA ALA A 85 16.06 -4.76 -25.38
C ALA A 85 16.53 -5.51 -24.11
N ARG A 86 16.62 -4.82 -22.96
CA ARG A 86 16.93 -5.43 -21.67
C ARG A 86 15.91 -6.47 -21.22
N ASP A 87 14.63 -6.28 -21.56
CA ASP A 87 13.56 -7.22 -21.22
C ASP A 87 13.73 -8.50 -22.03
N THR A 88 14.09 -8.38 -23.32
CA THR A 88 14.41 -9.52 -24.18
C THR A 88 15.63 -10.30 -23.67
N VAL A 89 16.72 -9.60 -23.31
CA VAL A 89 17.93 -10.25 -22.77
C VAL A 89 17.63 -10.98 -21.45
N PHE A 90 16.85 -10.36 -20.55
CA PHE A 90 16.44 -10.99 -19.30
C PHE A 90 15.60 -12.25 -19.54
N LEU A 91 14.67 -12.20 -20.49
CA LEU A 91 13.86 -13.35 -20.87
C LEU A 91 14.69 -14.51 -21.44
N LEU A 92 15.62 -14.22 -22.35
CA LEU A 92 16.49 -15.24 -22.93
C LEU A 92 17.38 -15.89 -21.87
N LEU A 93 17.91 -15.09 -20.94
CA LEU A 93 18.75 -15.60 -19.85
C LEU A 93 18.00 -16.57 -18.93
N PHE A 94 16.68 -16.44 -18.78
CA PHE A 94 15.86 -17.38 -18.01
C PHE A 94 15.33 -18.56 -18.84
N LEU A 95 14.86 -18.30 -20.07
CA LEU A 95 14.22 -19.32 -20.91
C LEU A 95 15.21 -20.34 -21.49
N VAL A 96 16.41 -19.91 -21.88
CA VAL A 96 17.42 -20.80 -22.48
C VAL A 96 17.87 -21.91 -21.51
N PRO A 97 18.29 -21.62 -20.27
CA PRO A 97 18.65 -22.67 -19.32
C PRO A 97 17.45 -23.49 -18.86
N LEU A 98 16.25 -22.91 -18.76
CA LEU A 98 15.06 -23.70 -18.46
C LEU A 98 14.78 -24.72 -19.57
N ALA A 99 14.86 -24.29 -20.84
CA ALA A 99 14.67 -25.17 -21.99
C ALA A 99 15.74 -26.27 -22.05
N SER A 100 17.00 -25.98 -21.74
CA SER A 100 18.05 -26.99 -21.74
C SER A 100 17.82 -28.06 -20.66
N VAL A 101 17.39 -27.68 -19.46
CA VAL A 101 17.04 -28.64 -18.39
C VAL A 101 15.87 -29.52 -18.81
N VAL A 102 14.82 -28.95 -19.41
CA VAL A 102 13.65 -29.72 -19.86
C VAL A 102 14.04 -30.70 -20.97
N VAL A 103 14.87 -30.28 -21.93
CA VAL A 103 15.37 -31.17 -23.00
C VAL A 103 16.20 -32.32 -22.42
N ILE A 104 17.08 -32.05 -21.45
CA ILE A 104 17.87 -33.08 -20.76
C ILE A 104 16.97 -34.02 -19.94
N SER A 105 15.86 -33.54 -19.40
CA SER A 105 14.93 -34.39 -18.64
C SER A 105 14.04 -35.26 -19.51
N ILE A 106 13.78 -34.84 -20.76
CA ILE A 106 12.94 -35.58 -21.70
C ILE A 106 13.74 -36.65 -22.45
N ASN A 107 15.05 -36.44 -22.60
CA ASN A 107 15.97 -37.33 -23.31
C ASN A 107 16.74 -38.24 -22.36
#